data_AF-I3IJD5-F1
#
_entry.id   AF-I3IJD5-F1
#
_cell.length_a   1.000
_cell.length_b   1.000
_cell.length_c   1.000
_cell.angle_alpha   90.00
_cell.angle_beta   90.00
_cell.angle_gamma   90.00
#
_symmetry.space_group_name_H-M   'P 1'
#
loop_
_entity.id
_entity.type
_entity.pdbx_description
1 polymer ?
#
loop_
_entity_poly.entity_id
_entity_poly.type
_entity_poly.pdbx_seq_one_letter_code
_entity_poly.pdbx_strand_id
1 'polypeptide(L)'
;MNYQTKPGIETEKDLIEKWLIVHKHVGFFGGYPLGGSSLDSRCLLGADMLLVKLYTEIDHDVAKKLPHLKGFTREHVEAYYEKKFK
;
A
#
# COMPACT_ATOMS: atom_id res chain seq x y z
N MET A 1 15.85 3.62 -22.39
CA MET A 1 16.37 4.04 -21.07
C MET A 1 16.13 2.90 -20.09
N ASN A 2 17.17 2.15 -19.77
CA ASN A 2 17.08 1.05 -18.81
C ASN A 2 17.18 1.64 -17.40
N TYR A 3 16.06 1.66 -16.67
CA TYR A 3 16.06 1.95 -15.24
C TYR A 3 16.59 0.71 -14.51
N GLN A 4 17.91 0.64 -14.34
CA GLN A 4 18.51 -0.28 -13.39
C GLN A 4 18.32 0.29 -11.98
N THR A 5 17.23 -0.09 -11.31
CA THR A 5 17.07 0.09 -9.86
C THR A 5 18.03 -0.86 -9.14
N LYS A 6 18.91 -0.33 -8.30
CA LYS A 6 19.80 -1.12 -7.43
C LYS A 6 18.95 -2.11 -6.61
N PRO A 7 19.30 -3.40 -6.54
CA PRO A 7 18.61 -4.33 -5.66
C PRO A 7 18.90 -3.95 -4.21
N GLY A 8 17.85 -3.70 -3.41
CA GLY A 8 17.94 -3.86 -1.96
C GLY A 8 17.56 -2.68 -1.06
N ILE A 9 17.19 -1.51 -1.57
CA ILE A 9 16.62 -0.44 -0.72
C ILE A 9 15.40 0.16 -1.44
N GLU A 10 14.21 -0.35 -1.13
CA GLU A 10 12.97 0.35 -1.48
C GLU A 10 12.98 1.71 -0.75
N THR A 11 12.91 2.81 -1.51
CA THR A 11 12.86 4.14 -0.91
C THR A 11 11.47 4.42 -0.34
N GLU A 12 11.35 5.37 0.58
CA GLU A 12 10.04 5.80 1.11
C GLU A 12 9.07 6.19 -0.03
N LYS A 13 9.59 6.84 -1.08
CA LYS A 13 8.81 7.20 -2.27
C LYS A 13 8.27 5.94 -2.97
N ASP A 14 9.11 4.94 -3.21
CA ASP A 14 8.71 3.71 -3.90
C ASP A 14 7.65 2.94 -3.11
N LEU A 15 7.80 2.89 -1.78
CA LEU A 15 6.86 2.23 -0.88
C LEU A 15 5.47 2.91 -0.92
N ILE A 16 5.43 4.24 -0.90
CA ILE A 16 4.18 5.00 -0.98
C ILE A 16 3.54 4.82 -2.36
N GLU A 17 4.30 4.92 -3.45
CA GLU A 17 3.80 4.70 -4.81
C GLU A 17 3.22 3.28 -4.98
N LYS A 18 3.94 2.27 -4.51
CA LYS A 18 3.50 0.87 -4.51
C LYS A 18 2.18 0.71 -3.77
N TRP A 19 2.05 1.29 -2.58
CA TRP A 19 0.83 1.21 -1.79
C TRP A 19 -0.35 1.89 -2.50
N LEU A 20 -0.16 3.11 -3.02
CA LEU A 20 -1.20 3.85 -3.75
C LEU A 20 -1.66 3.14 -5.02
N ILE A 21 -0.74 2.53 -5.76
CA ILE A 21 -1.06 1.73 -6.95
C ILE A 21 -1.97 0.57 -6.57
N VAL A 22 -1.61 -0.22 -5.56
CA VAL A 22 -2.38 -1.41 -5.18
C VAL A 22 -3.73 -1.01 -4.57
N HIS A 23 -3.75 0.03 -3.73
CA HIS A 23 -4.97 0.59 -3.17
C HIS A 23 -5.99 0.98 -4.26
N LYS A 24 -5.53 1.55 -5.38
CA LYS A 24 -6.41 1.89 -6.51
C LYS A 24 -7.07 0.66 -7.14
N HIS A 25 -6.39 -0.49 -7.15
CA HIS A 25 -6.89 -1.72 -7.78
C HIS A 25 -7.87 -2.50 -6.91
N VAL A 26 -7.79 -2.39 -5.57
CA VAL A 26 -8.73 -3.07 -4.65
C VAL A 26 -10.04 -2.32 -4.43
N GLY A 27 -10.17 -1.08 -4.93
CA GLY A 27 -11.43 -0.33 -4.91
C GLY A 27 -12.04 -0.20 -3.52
N PHE A 28 -13.29 -0.64 -3.35
CA PHE A 28 -14.03 -0.59 -2.08
C PHE A 28 -13.34 -1.34 -0.94
N PHE A 29 -12.59 -2.40 -1.24
CA PHE A 29 -11.85 -3.17 -0.24
C PHE A 29 -10.59 -2.46 0.28
N GLY A 30 -10.16 -1.38 -0.37
CA GLY A 30 -9.00 -0.58 0.02
C GLY A 30 -9.29 0.58 0.98
N GLY A 31 -10.53 0.80 1.43
CA GLY A 31 -10.89 2.00 2.18
C GLY A 31 -10.27 2.16 3.59
N TYR A 32 -9.35 1.28 3.99
CA TYR A 32 -8.74 1.30 5.31
C TYR A 32 -7.54 2.27 5.37
N PRO A 33 -7.30 2.91 6.52
CA PRO A 33 -6.06 3.63 6.75
C PRO A 33 -4.84 2.71 6.62
N LEU A 34 -3.68 3.27 6.25
CA LEU A 34 -2.43 2.51 6.05
C LEU A 34 -2.10 1.65 7.27
N GLY A 35 -1.93 0.35 7.04
CA GLY A 35 -1.66 -0.66 8.05
C GLY A 35 -2.88 -1.11 8.85
N GLY A 36 -4.08 -0.72 8.42
CA GLY A 36 -5.37 -1.08 9.00
C GLY A 36 -6.16 -2.10 8.17
N SER A 37 -5.63 -2.54 7.03
CA SER A 37 -6.29 -3.52 6.18
C SER A 37 -6.37 -4.87 6.88
N SER A 38 -7.49 -5.57 6.73
CA SER A 38 -7.63 -6.93 7.26
C SER A 38 -8.39 -7.81 6.28
N LEU A 39 -8.02 -9.09 6.26
CA LEU A 39 -8.71 -10.12 5.50
C LEU A 39 -9.42 -11.05 6.49
N ASP A 40 -10.74 -11.10 6.44
CA ASP A 40 -11.52 -12.04 7.26
C ASP A 40 -11.20 -13.49 6.83
N SER A 41 -10.88 -14.34 7.80
CA SER A 41 -10.49 -15.74 7.57
C SER A 41 -11.62 -16.59 6.95
N ARG A 42 -12.86 -16.11 6.98
CA ARG A 42 -14.04 -16.76 6.40
C ARG A 42 -14.30 -16.36 4.96
N CYS A 43 -13.59 -15.36 4.42
CA CYS A 43 -13.72 -14.99 3.02
C CYS A 43 -13.22 -16.16 2.13
N LEU A 44 -14.14 -16.75 1.37
CA LEU A 44 -13.88 -17.87 0.47
C LEU A 44 -13.00 -17.43 -0.72
N LEU A 45 -12.14 -18.34 -1.22
CA LEU A 45 -11.19 -18.12 -2.32
C LEU A 45 -11.89 -17.77 -3.66
N GLY A 46 -12.24 -16.51 -3.86
CA GLY A 46 -12.62 -15.93 -5.16
C GLY A 46 -11.42 -15.34 -5.92
N ALA A 47 -11.57 -15.05 -7.21
CA ALA A 47 -10.49 -14.48 -8.02
C ALA A 47 -9.94 -13.14 -7.45
N ASP A 48 -10.82 -12.30 -6.92
CA ASP A 48 -10.44 -11.01 -6.32
C ASP A 48 -9.77 -11.14 -4.94
N MET A 49 -9.88 -12.31 -4.29
CA MET A 49 -9.29 -12.53 -2.95
C MET A 49 -7.77 -12.58 -2.98
N LEU A 50 -7.17 -13.05 -4.08
CA LEU A 50 -5.71 -13.01 -4.25
C LEU A 50 -5.21 -11.55 -4.28
N LEU A 51 -5.96 -10.66 -4.93
CA LEU A 51 -5.64 -9.24 -4.98
C LEU A 51 -5.81 -8.57 -3.61
N VAL A 52 -6.91 -8.85 -2.90
CA VAL A 52 -7.14 -8.30 -1.55
C VAL A 52 -6.12 -8.81 -0.55
N LYS A 53 -5.73 -10.09 -0.64
CA LYS A 53 -4.65 -10.67 0.17
C LYS A 53 -3.32 -9.97 -0.11
N LEU A 54 -2.95 -9.84 -1.39
CA LEU A 54 -1.72 -9.13 -1.80
C LEU A 54 -1.72 -7.69 -1.30
N TYR A 55 -2.84 -6.98 -1.43
CA TYR A 55 -3.01 -5.64 -0.89
C TYR A 55 -2.79 -5.59 0.62
N THR A 56 -3.40 -6.50 1.38
CA THR A 56 -3.24 -6.54 2.85
C THR A 56 -1.79 -6.79 3.25
N GLU A 57 -1.09 -7.67 2.54
CA GLU A 57 0.34 -7.93 2.77
C GLU A 57 1.20 -6.68 2.49
N ILE A 58 0.93 -5.98 1.38
CA ILE A 58 1.63 -4.74 1.02
C ILE A 58 1.31 -3.61 2.00
N ASP A 59 0.05 -3.47 2.42
CA ASP A 59 -0.40 -2.48 3.40
C ASP A 59 0.37 -2.62 4.73
N HIS A 60 0.46 -3.85 5.24
CA HIS A 60 1.21 -4.13 6.46
C HIS A 60 2.73 -3.96 6.31
N ASP A 61 3.31 -4.36 5.17
CA ASP A 61 4.74 -4.18 4.91
C ASP A 61 5.13 -2.70 4.84
N VAL A 62 4.33 -1.90 4.13
CA VAL A 62 4.53 -0.45 4.00
C VAL A 62 4.35 0.23 5.37
N ALA A 63 3.33 -0.14 6.15
CA ALA A 63 3.14 0.41 7.49
C ALA A 63 4.27 0.05 8.46
N LYS A 64 4.90 -1.13 8.29
CA LYS A 64 6.07 -1.54 9.08
C LYS A 64 7.31 -0.73 8.71
N LYS A 65 7.50 -0.43 7.43
CA LYS A 65 8.64 0.34 6.92
C LYS A 65 8.47 1.86 7.12
N LEU A 66 7.23 2.35 7.12
CA LEU A 66 6.85 3.76 7.25
C LEU A 66 5.92 3.98 8.46
N PRO A 67 6.39 3.74 9.69
CA PRO A 67 5.54 3.80 10.89
C PRO A 67 4.94 5.18 11.15
N HIS A 68 5.58 6.26 10.66
CA HIS A 68 5.07 7.64 10.76
C HIS A 68 3.85 7.93 9.88
N LEU A 69 3.55 7.06 8.91
CA LEU A 69 2.34 7.16 8.07
C LEU A 69 1.25 6.18 8.49
N LYS A 70 1.51 5.28 9.44
CA LYS A 70 0.53 4.29 9.89
C LYS A 70 -0.72 4.98 10.44
N GLY A 71 -1.89 4.50 10.03
CA GLY A 71 -3.18 5.08 10.41
C GLY A 71 -3.62 6.29 9.58
N PHE A 72 -2.84 6.71 8.58
CA PHE A 72 -3.25 7.75 7.65
C PHE A 72 -4.21 7.18 6.61
N THR A 73 -5.27 7.92 6.28
CA THR A 73 -6.13 7.60 5.14
C THR A 73 -5.35 7.77 3.83
N ARG A 74 -5.87 7.22 2.74
CA ARG A 74 -5.31 7.40 1.39
C ARG A 74 -5.06 8.87 1.08
N GLU A 75 -6.02 9.73 1.35
CA GLU A 75 -5.95 11.17 1.07
C GLU A 75 -4.80 11.83 1.87
N HIS A 76 -4.60 11.43 3.12
CA HIS A 76 -3.50 11.94 3.94
C HIS A 76 -2.13 11.43 3.45
N VAL A 77 -2.04 10.17 3.01
CA VAL A 77 -0.82 9.62 2.41
C VAL A 77 -0.51 10.31 1.07
N GLU A 78 -1.52 10.56 0.24
CA GLU A 78 -1.39 11.32 -1.01
C GLU A 78 -0.91 12.75 -0.73
N ALA A 79 -1.56 13.47 0.18
CA ALA A 79 -1.15 14.84 0.55
C ALA A 79 0.29 14.90 1.10
N TYR A 80 0.69 13.90 1.90
CA TYR A 80 2.07 13.77 2.37
C TYR A 80 3.04 13.55 1.21
N TYR A 81 2.71 12.63 0.30
CA TYR A 81 3.53 12.33 -0.86
C TYR A 81 3.73 13.57 -1.74
N GLU A 82 2.65 14.29 -2.05
CA GLU A 82 2.73 15.50 -2.86
C GLU A 82 3.56 16.57 -2.18
N LYS A 83 3.37 16.82 -0.87
CA LYS A 83 4.15 17.80 -0.13
C LYS A 83 5.65 17.49 -0.09
N LYS A 84 6.02 16.21 -0.05
CA LYS A 84 7.41 15.77 0.19
C LYS A 84 8.19 15.51 -1.10
N PHE A 85 7.52 15.07 -2.17
CA PHE A 85 8.17 14.55 -3.38
C PHE A 85 7.72 15.22 -4.69
N LYS A 86 6.69 16.07 -4.68
CA LYS A 86 6.32 16.93 -5.81
C LYS A 86 6.62 18.39 -5.48
#